data_AF-A0A2S6RKQ5-F1
#
_entry.id   AF-A0A2S6RKQ5-F1
#
_cell.length_a   1.000
_cell.length_b   1.000
_cell.length_c   1.000
_cell.angle_alpha   90.00
_cell.angle_beta   90.00
_cell.angle_gamma   90.00
#
_symmetry.space_group_name_H-M   'P 1'
#
loop_
_entity.id
_entity.type
_entity.pdbx_description
1 polymer ?
#
loop_
_entity_poly.entity_id
_entity_poly.type
_entity_poly.pdbx_seq_one_letter_code
_entity_poly.pdbx_strand_id
1 'polypeptide(L)' 'MWDVPPEYETLLNIIFLAITGGIAYHGIRYRDGDGNTDIVRLLFGCIAATFFFLVLFKDVLGVVKFG' A
#
# COMPACT_ATOMS: atom_id res chain seq x y z
N MET A 1 -0.60 25.57 -0.08
CA MET A 1 -0.87 24.22 0.43
C MET A 1 -2.24 23.85 -0.09
N TRP A 2 -2.37 22.78 -0.87
CA TRP A 2 -3.67 22.37 -1.41
C TRP A 2 -4.45 21.75 -0.25
N ASP A 3 -5.49 22.44 0.23
CA ASP A 3 -6.39 21.95 1.27
C ASP A 3 -7.39 20.99 0.62
N VAL A 4 -7.17 19.69 0.79
CA VAL A 4 -8.11 18.67 0.33
C VAL A 4 -9.26 18.63 1.35
N PRO A 5 -10.53 18.80 0.93
CA PRO A 5 -11.63 18.77 1.86
C PRO A 5 -11.69 17.41 2.61
N PRO A 6 -12.03 17.38 3.92
CA PRO A 6 -11.98 16.16 4.75
C PRO A 6 -12.83 15.00 4.19
N GLU A 7 -13.90 15.34 3.47
CA GLU A 7 -14.77 14.41 2.75
C GLU A 7 -14.05 13.60 1.65
N TYR A 8 -12.99 14.16 1.04
CA TYR A 8 -12.18 13.46 0.05
C TYR A 8 -10.97 12.74 0.65
N GLU A 9 -10.52 13.08 1.87
CA GLU A 9 -9.39 12.40 2.50
C GLU A 9 -9.63 10.90 2.64
N THR A 10 -10.81 10.51 3.15
CA THR A 10 -11.14 9.09 3.33
C THR A 10 -11.19 8.35 2.00
N LEU A 11 -11.77 8.98 0.96
CA LEU A 11 -11.84 8.39 -0.37
C LEU A 11 -10.42 8.21 -0.97
N LEU A 12 -9.57 9.22 -0.86
CA LEU A 12 -8.20 9.16 -1.34
C LEU A 12 -7.38 8.13 -0.57
N ASN A 13 -7.54 8.03 0.74
CA ASN A 13 -6.87 7.01 1.56
C ASN A 13 -7.29 5.59 1.16
N ILE A 14 -8.58 5.37 0.88
CA ILE A 14 -9.08 4.09 0.38
C ILE A 14 -8.49 3.77 -1.01
N ILE A 15 -8.46 4.75 -1.93
CA ILE A 15 -7.88 4.57 -3.26
C ILE A 15 -6.38 4.25 -3.15
N PHE A 16 -5.66 5.01 -2.33
CA PHE A 16 -4.24 4.82 -2.09
C PHE A 16 -3.96 3.44 -1.49
N LEU A 17 -4.78 3.02 -0.53
CA LEU A 17 -4.72 1.70 0.08
C LEU A 17 -4.96 0.59 -0.97
N ALA A 18 -6.00 0.73 -1.80
CA ALA A 18 -6.33 -0.25 -2.82
C ALA A 18 -5.21 -0.40 -3.86
N ILE A 19 -4.64 0.72 -4.33
CA ILE A 19 -3.53 0.72 -5.29
C ILE A 19 -2.27 0.10 -4.65
N THR A 20 -1.93 0.51 -3.43
CA THR A 20 -0.74 0.02 -2.71
C THR A 20 -0.84 -1.48 -2.45
N GLY A 21 -2.02 -1.96 -2.05
CA GLY A 21 -2.29 -3.39 -1.86
C GLY A 21 -2.17 -4.18 -3.17
N GLY A 22 -2.66 -3.63 -4.28
CA GLY A 22 -2.51 -4.22 -5.61
C GLY A 22 -1.05 -4.34 -6.05
N ILE A 23 -0.25 -3.28 -5.83
CA ILE A 23 1.19 -3.29 -6.13
C ILE A 23 1.92 -4.29 -5.24
N ALA A 24 1.61 -4.34 -3.94
CA ALA A 24 2.22 -5.29 -3.01
C ALA A 24 1.92 -6.74 -3.40
N TYR A 25 0.65 -7.05 -3.69
CA TYR A 25 0.24 -8.38 -4.14
C TYR A 25 0.95 -8.77 -5.43
N HIS A 26 0.97 -7.88 -6.43
CA HIS A 26 1.64 -8.14 -7.69
C HIS A 26 3.15 -8.32 -7.51
N GLY A 27 3.81 -7.45 -6.75
CA GLY A 27 5.25 -7.51 -6.52
C GLY A 27 5.70 -8.77 -5.77
N ILE A 28 4.91 -9.23 -4.80
CA ILE A 28 5.22 -10.44 -4.02
C ILE A 28 4.92 -11.72 -4.82
N ARG A 29 3.87 -11.72 -5.63
CA ARG A 29 3.43 -12.91 -6.39
C ARG A 29 4.06 -13.03 -7.78
N TYR A 30 4.74 -11.99 -8.25
CA TYR A 30 5.38 -11.99 -9.57
C TYR A 30 6.45 -13.08 -9.64
N ARG A 31 6.41 -13.85 -10.73
CA ARG A 31 7.43 -14.83 -11.13
C ARG A 31 7.72 -14.58 -12.61
N ASP A 32 8.97 -14.69 -13.01
CA ASP A 32 9.34 -14.59 -14.42
C ASP A 32 8.88 -15.83 -15.21
N GLY A 33 9.14 -15.83 -16.52
CA GLY A 33 8.77 -16.95 -17.41
C GLY A 33 9.43 -18.28 -17.07
N ASP A 34 10.58 -18.26 -16.39
CA ASP A 34 11.32 -19.43 -15.89
C ASP A 34 10.91 -19.81 -14.46
N GLY A 35 9.99 -19.05 -13.84
CA GLY A 35 9.53 -19.25 -12.48
C GLY A 35 10.47 -18.69 -11.40
N ASN A 36 11.49 -17.93 -11.76
CA ASN A 36 12.37 -17.31 -10.78
C ASN A 36 11.70 -16.08 -10.15
N THR A 37 12.09 -15.79 -8.91
CA THR A 37 11.61 -14.60 -8.19
C THR A 37 12.60 -13.46 -8.39
N ASP A 38 12.13 -12.35 -8.95
CA ASP A 38 12.91 -11.12 -9.08
C ASP A 38 13.07 -10.48 -7.69
N ILE A 39 14.27 -10.52 -7.12
CA ILE A 39 14.57 -10.05 -5.77
C ILE A 39 14.22 -8.58 -5.59
N VAL A 40 14.45 -7.73 -6.60
CA VAL A 40 14.16 -6.30 -6.50
C VAL A 40 12.65 -6.08 -6.43
N ARG A 41 11.90 -6.82 -7.24
CA ARG A 41 10.44 -6.74 -7.27
C ARG A 41 9.80 -7.29 -6.01
N LEU A 42 10.36 -8.36 -5.45
CA LEU A 42 9.97 -8.91 -4.16
C LEU A 42 10.25 -7.93 -3.03
N LEU A 43 11.45 -7.32 -3.01
CA LEU A 43 11.82 -6.31 -2.01
C LEU A 43 10.86 -5.11 -2.09
N PHE A 44 10.58 -4.60 -3.29
CA PHE A 44 9.65 -3.50 -3.49
C PHE A 44 8.22 -3.89 -3.08
N GLY A 45 7.79 -5.12 -3.37
CA GLY A 45 6.51 -5.67 -2.91
C GLY A 45 6.39 -5.73 -1.39
N CYS A 46 7.44 -6.14 -0.69
CA CYS A 46 7.49 -6.17 0.78
C CYS A 46 7.44 -4.76 1.40
N ILE A 47 8.14 -3.79 0.79
CA ILE A 47 8.08 -2.38 1.23
C ILE A 47 6.67 -1.83 1.02
N ALA A 48 6.08 -2.05 -0.16
CA ALA A 48 4.70 -1.65 -0.47
C ALA A 48 3.70 -2.29 0.51
N ALA A 49 3.87 -3.56 0.87
CA ALA A 49 3.04 -4.23 1.87
C ALA A 49 3.13 -3.54 3.24
N THR A 50 4.33 -3.11 3.66
CA THR A 50 4.52 -2.37 4.92
C THR A 50 3.75 -1.06 4.92
N PHE A 51 3.83 -0.30 3.82
CA PHE A 51 3.06 0.95 3.68
C PHE A 51 1.55 0.71 3.59
N PHE A 52 1.10 -0.36 2.92
CA PHE A 52 -0.29 -0.77 2.90
C PHE A 52 -0.82 -0.98 4.33
N PHE A 53 -0.09 -1.73 5.16
CA PHE A 53 -0.49 -1.92 6.55
C PHE A 53 -0.48 -0.62 7.34
N LEU A 54 0.51 0.25 7.14
CA LEU A 54 0.57 1.54 7.82
C LEU A 54 -0.67 2.39 7.50
N VAL A 55 -1.05 2.50 6.22
CA VAL A 55 -2.24 3.26 5.78
C VAL A 55 -3.53 2.58 6.24
N LEU A 56 -3.61 1.25 6.17
CA LEU A 56 -4.76 0.50 6.65
C LEU A 56 -5.03 0.77 8.14
N PHE A 57 -3.98 0.73 8.96
CA PHE A 57 -4.13 0.88 10.41
C PHE A 57 -4.29 2.32 10.88
N LYS A 58 -3.62 3.28 10.23
CA LYS A 58 -3.72 4.70 10.57
C LYS A 58 -4.94 5.36 9.97
N ASP A 59 -5.09 5.23 8.66
CA ASP A 59 -5.97 6.09 7.87
C ASP A 59 -7.35 5.47 7.64
N VAL A 60 -7.44 4.12 7.61
CA VAL A 60 -8.72 3.42 7.40
C VAL A 60 -9.33 2.91 8.71
N LEU A 61 -8.54 2.20 9.52
CA LEU A 61 -9.04 1.64 10.78
C LEU A 61 -8.99 2.63 11.95
N GLY A 62 -8.14 3.67 11.88
CA GLY A 62 -8.00 4.67 12.94
C GLY A 62 -7.51 4.11 14.28
N VAL A 63 -6.97 2.87 14.28
CA VAL A 63 -6.59 2.12 15.50
C VAL A 63 -5.25 2.60 16.05
N VAL A 64 -4.40 3.20 15.21
CA VAL A 64 -3.04 3.61 15.59
C VAL A 64 -2.88 5.12 15.43
N LYS A 65 -3.17 5.87 16.49
CA LYS A 65 -2.67 7.25 16.66
C LYS A 65 -1.31 7.17 17.34
N PHE A 66 -0.23 7.41 16.59
CA PHE A 66 1.04 7.75 17.23
C PHE A 66 0.87 9.19 17.74
N GLY A 67 0.53 9.30 19.03
CA GLY A 67 0.56 10.55 19.78
C GLY A 67 1.97 10.90 20.20
#